data_AF-A0A0Q4QNW7-F1
#
_entry.id   AF-A0A0Q4QNW7-F1
#
_cell.length_a   1.000
_cell.length_b   1.000
_cell.length_c   1.000
_cell.angle_alpha   90.00
_cell.angle_beta   90.00
_cell.angle_gamma   90.00
#
_symmetry.space_group_name_H-M   'P 1'
#
loop_
_entity.id
_entity.type
_entity.pdbx_description
1 polymer ?
#
loop_
_entity_poly.entity_id
_entity_poly.type
_entity_poly.pdbx_seq_one_letter_code
_entity_poly.pdbx_strand_id
1 'polypeptide(L)'
;MKAARSWVLCGGWLWGLSAASPLQAQEPPAPPQAPVPGQMGDAWITTRIRAALVPLQRDGNADVRVSTTEGIVTLEGAVDSRITYDQVVELAGRVKGVRGVDAQALQTGAIAPHP
;
A
#
# COMPACT_ATOMS: atom_id res chain seq x y z
N MET A 1 -59.71 -10.60 8.88
CA MET A 1 -58.79 -11.44 8.07
C MET A 1 -58.14 -12.43 9.04
N LYS A 2 -58.48 -13.72 8.94
CA LYS A 2 -57.85 -14.86 9.66
C LYS A 2 -56.34 -14.92 9.29
N ALA A 3 -55.38 -15.50 10.02
CA ALA A 3 -55.34 -16.57 11.03
C ALA A 3 -54.04 -16.42 11.89
N ALA A 4 -54.04 -16.70 13.21
CA ALA A 4 -53.60 -17.96 13.88
C ALA A 4 -52.06 -18.23 13.83
N ARG A 5 -51.34 -18.05 14.95
CA ARG A 5 -50.85 -19.08 15.92
C ARG A 5 -49.92 -20.14 15.30
N SER A 6 -48.73 -20.32 15.88
CA SER A 6 -48.13 -21.61 16.34
C SER A 6 -46.59 -21.58 16.27
N TRP A 7 -45.87 -21.40 17.39
CA TRP A 7 -45.18 -22.45 18.19
C TRP A 7 -43.65 -22.40 18.08
N VAL A 8 -43.05 -21.77 19.09
CA VAL A 8 -41.84 -22.25 19.77
C VAL A 8 -42.12 -23.67 20.30
N LEU A 9 -41.19 -24.61 20.13
CA LEU A 9 -40.89 -25.74 21.04
C LEU A 9 -39.78 -26.66 20.46
N CYS A 10 -39.12 -27.40 21.37
CA CYS A 10 -37.92 -28.26 21.28
C CYS A 10 -36.60 -27.50 21.58
N GLY A 11 -35.86 -27.68 22.68
CA GLY A 11 -35.90 -28.61 23.81
C GLY A 11 -34.57 -29.41 23.96
N GLY A 12 -33.67 -29.01 24.89
CA GLY A 12 -32.46 -29.74 25.36
C GLY A 12 -31.32 -29.89 24.32
N TRP A 13 -30.00 -29.88 24.58
CA TRP A 13 -29.18 -30.59 25.57
C TRP A 13 -27.81 -29.85 25.75
N LEU A 14 -27.38 -29.68 27.01
CA LEU A 14 -26.04 -29.87 27.60
C LEU A 14 -24.75 -29.98 26.71
N TRP A 15 -23.70 -29.20 27.11
CA TRP A 15 -22.23 -29.31 26.86
C TRP A 15 -21.75 -28.63 25.55
N GLY A 16 -20.72 -27.78 25.48
CA GLY A 16 -19.63 -27.41 26.37
C GLY A 16 -18.82 -26.26 25.74
N LEU A 17 -17.99 -25.65 26.56
CA LEU A 17 -17.27 -24.38 26.40
C LEU A 17 -15.99 -24.49 25.53
N SER A 18 -15.60 -23.38 24.90
CA SER A 18 -14.27 -23.05 24.31
C SER A 18 -13.90 -23.68 22.95
N ALA A 19 -13.34 -22.97 21.97
CA ALA A 19 -12.78 -21.63 21.92
C ALA A 19 -13.13 -20.99 20.55
N ALA A 20 -13.91 -19.93 20.54
CA ALA A 20 -13.86 -19.01 19.42
C ALA A 20 -12.56 -18.23 19.59
N SER A 21 -11.62 -18.40 18.66
CA SER A 21 -10.49 -17.49 18.48
C SER A 21 -10.97 -16.05 18.68
N PRO A 22 -10.18 -15.15 19.29
CA PRO A 22 -10.45 -13.75 19.05
C PRO A 22 -10.41 -13.61 17.54
N LEU A 23 -11.60 -13.38 16.96
CA LEU A 23 -11.77 -12.82 15.64
C LEU A 23 -10.75 -11.70 15.64
N GLN A 24 -9.67 -11.83 14.87
CA GLN A 24 -8.75 -10.74 14.67
C GLN A 24 -9.64 -9.56 14.34
N ALA A 25 -9.73 -8.63 15.29
CA ALA A 25 -10.44 -7.40 15.06
C ALA A 25 -9.72 -6.83 13.85
N GLN A 26 -10.37 -6.91 12.69
CA GLN A 26 -10.00 -6.07 11.59
C GLN A 26 -10.21 -4.68 12.16
N GLU A 27 -9.11 -4.04 12.55
CA GLU A 27 -9.11 -2.63 12.91
C GLU A 27 -9.93 -1.93 11.83
N PRO A 28 -11.02 -1.23 12.21
CA PRO A 28 -11.87 -0.56 11.25
C PRO A 28 -10.96 0.25 10.31
N PRO A 29 -11.18 0.22 8.98
CA PRO A 29 -10.43 1.10 8.09
C PRO A 29 -10.61 2.51 8.65
N ALA A 30 -9.50 3.15 9.01
CA ALA A 30 -9.50 4.48 9.60
C ALA A 30 -10.41 5.39 8.75
N PRO A 31 -11.17 6.32 9.37
CA PRO A 31 -12.04 7.23 8.64
C PRO A 31 -11.25 7.89 7.51
N PRO A 32 -11.88 8.19 6.35
CA PRO A 32 -11.20 8.84 5.24
C PRO A 32 -10.50 10.08 5.79
N GLN A 33 -9.17 10.01 5.85
CA GLN A 33 -8.39 11.10 6.40
C GLN A 33 -8.72 12.32 5.54
N ALA A 34 -9.28 13.36 6.16
CA ALA A 34 -9.47 14.63 5.49
C ALA A 34 -8.12 15.01 4.84
N PRO A 35 -8.09 15.47 3.58
CA PRO A 35 -6.83 15.75 2.90
C PRO A 35 -6.02 16.69 3.78
N VAL A 36 -4.96 16.19 4.41
CA VAL A 36 -4.10 17.05 5.21
C VAL A 36 -3.50 18.07 4.23
N PRO A 37 -3.44 19.37 4.57
CA PRO A 37 -2.82 20.36 3.70
C PRO A 37 -1.35 20.00 3.49
N GLY A 38 -1.07 19.37 2.35
CA GLY A 38 0.17 18.61 2.07
C GLY A 38 -0.09 17.39 1.17
N GLN A 39 -1.19 16.66 1.44
CA GLN A 39 -1.58 15.46 0.71
C GLN A 39 -2.03 15.72 -0.73
N MET A 40 -2.57 16.91 -1.04
CA MET A 40 -2.82 17.32 -2.43
C MET A 40 -1.51 17.45 -3.22
N GLY A 41 -0.43 17.92 -2.58
CA GLY A 41 0.90 17.97 -3.16
C GLY A 41 1.51 16.57 -3.24
N ASP A 42 1.48 15.82 -2.14
CA ASP A 42 2.09 14.50 -2.05
C ASP A 42 1.45 13.47 -2.99
N ALA A 43 0.13 13.51 -3.16
CA ALA A 43 -0.59 12.66 -4.11
C ALA A 43 -0.21 13.01 -5.56
N TRP A 44 -0.10 14.30 -5.88
CA TRP A 44 0.41 14.77 -7.18
C TRP A 44 1.85 14.30 -7.41
N ILE A 45 2.73 14.47 -6.40
CA ILE A 45 4.14 14.06 -6.45
C ILE A 45 4.22 12.57 -6.72
N THR A 46 3.55 11.75 -5.89
CA THR A 46 3.54 10.30 -6.01
C THR A 46 3.03 9.85 -7.39
N THR A 47 1.98 10.50 -7.91
CA THR A 47 1.43 10.19 -9.24
C THR A 47 2.46 10.47 -10.34
N ARG A 48 3.19 11.58 -10.27
CA ARG A 48 4.20 11.95 -11.25
C ARG A 48 5.40 11.01 -11.21
N ILE A 49 5.89 10.68 -10.02
CA ILE A 49 7.00 9.74 -9.85
C ILE A 49 6.57 8.36 -10.36
N ARG A 50 5.40 7.86 -9.94
CA ARG A 50 4.88 6.58 -10.42
C ARG A 50 4.76 6.55 -11.94
N ALA A 51 4.23 7.59 -12.56
CA ALA A 51 4.14 7.70 -14.02
C ALA A 51 5.51 7.66 -14.70
N ALA A 52 6.54 8.29 -14.12
CA ALA A 52 7.90 8.25 -14.64
C ALA A 52 8.57 6.88 -14.48
N LEU A 53 8.13 6.05 -13.53
CA LEU A 53 8.64 4.70 -13.30
C LEU A 53 7.96 3.62 -14.13
N VAL A 54 6.78 3.90 -14.72
CA VAL A 54 6.04 2.93 -15.55
C VAL A 54 6.91 2.32 -16.66
N PRO A 55 7.72 3.08 -17.42
CA PRO A 55 8.57 2.52 -18.47
C PRO A 55 9.59 1.51 -17.90
N LEU A 56 10.27 1.87 -16.81
CA LEU A 56 11.27 1.02 -16.16
C LEU A 56 10.68 -0.28 -15.62
N GLN A 57 9.47 -0.21 -15.05
CA GLN A 57 8.71 -1.38 -14.60
C GLN A 57 8.27 -2.27 -15.76
N ARG A 58 7.84 -1.66 -16.87
CA ARG A 58 7.37 -2.38 -18.05
C ARG A 58 8.49 -3.16 -18.73
N ASP A 59 9.70 -2.62 -18.70
CA ASP A 59 10.90 -3.24 -19.24
C ASP A 59 11.54 -4.24 -18.27
N GLY A 60 10.99 -4.39 -17.04
CA GLY A 60 11.54 -5.27 -16.00
C GLY A 60 12.83 -4.77 -15.36
N ASN A 61 13.21 -3.51 -15.59
CA ASN A 61 14.45 -2.91 -15.11
C ASN A 61 14.32 -2.37 -13.67
N ALA A 62 13.10 -2.15 -13.18
CA ALA A 62 12.87 -1.58 -11.86
C ALA A 62 11.55 -2.09 -11.26
N ASP A 63 11.58 -2.67 -10.07
CA ASP A 63 10.41 -2.88 -9.23
C ASP A 63 10.54 -1.95 -8.01
N VAL A 64 9.87 -0.79 -8.10
CA VAL A 64 10.04 0.29 -7.13
C VAL A 64 8.69 0.78 -6.66
N ARG A 65 8.49 0.71 -5.34
CA ARG A 65 7.37 1.31 -4.64
C ARG A 65 7.73 2.74 -4.24
N VAL A 66 6.79 3.64 -4.49
CA VAL A 66 6.92 5.05 -4.16
C VAL A 66 5.88 5.41 -3.12
N SER A 67 6.35 5.97 -2.01
CA SER A 67 5.53 6.57 -0.96
C SER A 67 5.99 8.00 -0.76
N THR A 68 5.07 8.94 -0.60
CA THR A 68 5.42 10.34 -0.28
C THR A 68 4.71 10.73 1.01
N THR A 69 5.43 11.37 1.92
CA THR A 69 4.88 11.87 3.18
C THR A 69 5.47 13.24 3.46
N GLU A 70 4.60 14.27 3.49
CA GLU A 70 4.98 15.65 3.80
C GLU A 70 6.09 16.21 2.89
N GLY A 71 6.07 15.83 1.61
CA GLY A 71 7.07 16.19 0.60
C GLY A 71 8.37 15.39 0.64
N ILE A 72 8.51 14.40 1.54
CA ILE A 72 9.62 13.43 1.52
C ILE A 72 9.17 12.21 0.73
N VAL A 73 9.93 11.87 -0.30
CA VAL A 73 9.67 10.70 -1.16
C VAL A 73 10.52 9.55 -0.67
N THR A 74 9.89 8.44 -0.32
CA THR A 74 10.54 7.16 -0.01
C THR A 74 10.44 6.25 -1.22
N LEU A 75 11.59 5.74 -1.65
CA LEU A 75 11.76 4.80 -2.74
C LEU A 75 12.22 3.47 -2.18
N GLU A 76 11.43 2.42 -2.40
CA GLU A 76 11.69 1.09 -1.86
C GLU A 76 11.62 0.06 -3.00
N GLY A 77 12.48 -0.94 -2.98
CA GLY A 77 12.43 -2.05 -3.94
C GLY A 77 13.79 -2.40 -4.53
N ALA A 78 13.79 -2.88 -5.76
CA ALA A 78 15.00 -3.32 -6.46
C ALA A 78 15.08 -2.75 -7.87
N VAL A 79 16.30 -2.42 -8.29
CA VAL A 79 16.61 -1.97 -9.65
C VAL A 79 17.71 -2.82 -10.26
N ASP A 80 17.67 -3.01 -11.57
CA ASP A 80 18.60 -3.89 -12.30
C ASP A 80 20.05 -3.42 -12.20
N SER A 81 20.24 -2.09 -12.22
CA SER A 81 21.54 -1.45 -12.38
C SER A 81 21.64 -0.13 -11.62
N ARG A 82 22.88 0.29 -11.36
CA ARG A 82 23.19 1.59 -10.76
C ARG A 82 22.70 2.75 -11.62
N ILE A 83 22.70 2.59 -12.95
CA ILE A 83 22.17 3.60 -13.88
C ILE A 83 20.68 3.83 -13.62
N THR A 84 19.91 2.75 -13.51
CA THR A 84 18.48 2.79 -13.21
C THR A 84 18.23 3.40 -11.84
N TYR A 85 19.05 3.07 -10.83
CA TYR A 85 18.99 3.71 -9.51
C TYR A 85 19.10 5.24 -9.59
N ASP A 86 20.14 5.74 -10.24
CA ASP A 86 20.40 7.17 -10.34
C ASP A 86 19.27 7.88 -11.12
N GLN A 87 18.76 7.25 -12.18
CA GLN A 87 17.59 7.75 -12.92
C GLN A 87 16.35 7.85 -12.05
N VAL A 88 16.07 6.84 -11.22
CA VAL A 88 14.90 6.81 -10.33
C VAL A 88 14.99 7.92 -9.28
N VAL A 89 16.16 8.07 -8.64
CA VAL A 89 16.41 9.13 -7.65
C VAL A 89 16.31 10.52 -8.29
N GLU A 90 16.87 10.69 -9.48
CA GLU A 90 16.81 11.94 -10.22
C GLU A 90 15.38 12.29 -10.63
N LEU A 91 14.62 11.34 -11.16
CA LEU A 91 13.22 11.52 -11.53
C LEU A 91 12.37 11.92 -10.33
N ALA A 92 12.60 11.32 -9.16
CA ALA A 92 11.94 11.70 -7.92
C ALA A 92 12.29 13.14 -7.52
N GLY A 93 13.58 13.50 -7.51
CA GLY A 93 14.04 14.85 -7.13
C GLY A 93 13.61 15.98 -8.08
N ARG A 94 13.37 15.67 -9.36
CA ARG A 94 12.89 16.64 -10.35
C ARG A 94 11.43 17.05 -10.16
N VAL A 95 10.64 16.32 -9.36
CA VAL A 95 9.23 16.64 -9.17
C VAL A 95 9.07 17.87 -8.28
N LYS A 96 8.29 18.85 -8.76
CA LYS A 96 8.01 20.08 -8.02
C LYS A 96 7.29 19.79 -6.70
N GLY A 97 7.89 20.24 -5.60
CA GLY A 97 7.37 20.08 -4.24
C GLY A 97 8.09 19.02 -3.41
N VAL A 98 9.03 18.28 -4.02
CA VAL A 98 9.88 17.33 -3.29
C VAL A 98 10.85 18.09 -2.41
N ARG A 99 10.83 17.78 -1.11
CA ARG A 99 11.73 18.33 -0.08
C ARG A 99 12.93 17.43 0.16
N GLY A 100 12.76 16.12 -0.04
CA GLY A 100 13.81 15.14 0.11
C GLY A 100 13.44 13.83 -0.57
N VAL A 101 14.47 13.07 -0.95
CA VAL A 101 14.32 11.73 -1.52
C VAL A 101 15.10 10.77 -0.63
N ASP A 102 14.40 9.79 -0.08
CA ASP A 102 14.95 8.65 0.63
C ASP A 102 14.98 7.45 -0.31
N ALA A 103 16.19 6.98 -0.61
CA ALA A 103 16.43 5.79 -1.42
C ALA A 103 17.24 4.73 -0.65
N GLN A 104 17.18 4.74 0.69
CA GLN A 104 17.89 3.80 1.55
C GLN A 104 17.37 2.37 1.36
N ALA A 105 16.06 2.23 1.09
CA ALA A 105 15.38 0.95 0.87
C ALA A 105 15.41 0.47 -0.60
N LEU A 106 16.09 1.22 -1.47
CA LEU A 106 16.22 0.90 -2.89
C LEU A 106 17.53 0.12 -3.13
N GLN A 107 17.39 -1.14 -3.51
CA GLN A 107 18.50 -2.08 -3.65
C GLN A 107 19.02 -2.08 -5.09
N THR A 108 20.34 -1.95 -5.23
CA THR A 108 21.04 -2.11 -6.51
C THR A 108 21.72 -3.47 -6.51
N GLY A 109 21.16 -4.42 -7.23
CA GLY A 109 21.68 -5.77 -7.26
C GLY A 109 20.83 -6.60 -8.19
N ALA A 110 21.50 -7.27 -9.14
CA ALA A 110 20.91 -8.05 -10.21
C ALA A 110 19.59 -8.69 -9.77
N ILE A 111 18.49 -8.20 -10.35
CA ILE A 111 17.20 -8.88 -10.29
C ILE A 111 17.48 -10.28 -10.81
N ALA A 112 17.50 -11.27 -9.92
CA ALA A 112 17.77 -12.64 -10.34
C ALA A 112 16.75 -12.98 -11.44
N PRO A 113 17.18 -13.42 -12.64
CA PRO A 113 16.27 -13.71 -13.73
C PRO A 113 15.24 -14.72 -13.22
N HIS A 114 13.96 -14.34 -13.27
CA HIS A 114 12.87 -15.23 -12.90
C HIS A 114 12.83 -16.36 -13.94
N PRO A 115 12.96 -17.64 -13.54
CA PRO A 115 12.87 -18.77 -14.46
C PRO A 115 11.47 -18.91 -15.06
#